data_AF-A0A2T4KEQ8-F1
#
_entry.id   AF-A0A2T4KEQ8-F1
#
_cell.length_a   1.000
_cell.length_b   1.000
_cell.length_c   1.000
_cell.angle_alpha   90.00
_cell.angle_beta   90.00
_cell.angle_gamma   90.00
#
_symmetry.space_group_name_H-M   'P 1'
#
loop_
_entity.id
_entity.type
_entity.pdbx_description
1 polymer ?
#
loop_
_entity_poly.entity_id
_entity_poly.type
_entity_poly.pdbx_seq_one_letter_code
_entity_poly.pdbx_strand_id
1 'polypeptide(L)'
;MIFDIESKKEFPLLSKLIILPSLLNKTALSYQQLTQGLSMEEMAIAQDVKLNTIEDHILELFIKGYHQNYQNYIPSDTVKNFEIFYLDHRGEKLKVFKEAFNELSYFQIKLIIVGIERGDIYA
;
A
#
# COMPACT_ATOMS: atom_id res chain seq x y z
N MET A 1 14.03 -3.73 -9.27
CA MET A 1 13.36 -4.78 -10.04
C MET A 1 13.49 -6.14 -9.35
N ILE A 2 13.06 -6.25 -8.07
CA ILE A 2 12.99 -7.54 -7.34
C ILE A 2 11.56 -8.12 -7.37
N PHE A 3 10.56 -7.31 -7.76
CA PHE A 3 9.14 -7.66 -7.73
C PHE A 3 8.52 -7.82 -9.14
N ASP A 4 9.24 -7.57 -10.22
CA ASP A 4 8.69 -7.62 -11.59
C ASP A 4 8.08 -8.98 -11.94
N ILE A 5 8.63 -10.06 -11.37
CA ILE A 5 8.15 -11.42 -11.55
C ILE A 5 6.73 -11.64 -10.99
N GLU A 6 6.21 -10.72 -10.16
CA GLU A 6 4.82 -10.72 -9.68
C GLU A 6 3.82 -10.43 -10.81
N SER A 7 4.26 -9.80 -11.92
CA SER A 7 3.42 -9.54 -13.08
C SER A 7 2.95 -10.83 -13.74
N LYS A 8 1.69 -11.20 -13.48
CA LYS A 8 1.05 -12.39 -14.08
C LYS A 8 0.95 -12.32 -15.60
N LYS A 9 0.97 -11.11 -16.17
CA LYS A 9 0.91 -10.88 -17.61
C LYS A 9 2.29 -11.08 -18.26
N GLU A 10 3.35 -10.55 -17.65
CA GLU A 10 4.70 -10.60 -18.21
C GLU A 10 5.42 -11.92 -17.87
N PHE A 11 5.16 -12.47 -16.68
CA PHE A 11 5.81 -13.68 -16.18
C PHE A 11 4.81 -14.76 -15.75
N PRO A 12 3.91 -15.25 -16.63
CA PRO A 12 2.79 -16.11 -16.27
C PRO A 12 3.17 -17.46 -15.64
N LEU A 13 4.41 -17.91 -15.82
CA LEU A 13 4.94 -19.12 -15.17
C LEU A 13 5.66 -18.80 -13.86
N LEU A 14 6.58 -17.82 -13.85
CA LEU A 14 7.35 -17.47 -12.66
C LEU A 14 6.46 -16.86 -11.56
N SER A 15 5.45 -16.08 -11.95
CA SER A 15 4.49 -15.48 -11.01
C SER A 15 3.71 -16.55 -10.21
N LYS A 16 3.59 -17.77 -10.73
CA LYS A 16 2.93 -18.90 -10.04
C LYS A 16 3.82 -19.56 -8.98
N LEU A 17 5.14 -19.33 -9.04
CA LEU A 17 6.11 -19.88 -8.09
C LEU A 17 6.31 -18.96 -6.88
N ILE A 18 5.69 -17.78 -6.88
CA ILE A 18 5.79 -16.82 -5.79
C ILE A 18 5.01 -17.32 -4.59
N ILE A 19 5.71 -17.43 -3.47
CA ILE A 19 5.11 -17.74 -2.17
C ILE A 19 5.04 -16.42 -1.42
N LEU A 20 3.82 -15.92 -1.22
CA LEU A 20 3.60 -14.70 -0.46
C LEU A 20 3.78 -14.97 1.05
N PRO A 21 4.33 -14.00 1.82
CA PRO A 21 4.42 -14.13 3.27
C PRO A 21 3.02 -14.26 3.89
N SER A 22 2.89 -15.04 4.97
CA SER A 22 1.59 -15.20 5.65
C SER A 22 1.04 -13.87 6.16
N LEU A 23 -0.27 -13.68 6.07
CA LEU A 23 -0.96 -12.51 6.64
C LEU A 23 -1.25 -12.71 8.13
N LEU A 24 -1.33 -11.60 8.86
CA LEU A 24 -1.95 -11.61 10.19
C LEU A 24 -3.44 -11.97 10.08
N ASN A 25 -3.99 -12.65 11.09
CA ASN A 25 -5.39 -13.12 11.07
C ASN A 25 -6.40 -11.99 10.79
N LYS A 26 -6.20 -10.80 11.38
CA LYS A 26 -7.07 -9.64 11.19
C LYS A 26 -6.90 -8.98 9.81
N THR A 27 -5.68 -9.01 9.27
CA THR A 27 -5.38 -8.56 7.91
C THR A 27 -6.00 -9.49 6.88
N ALA A 28 -5.97 -10.81 7.10
CA ALA A 28 -6.63 -11.79 6.23
C ALA A 28 -8.15 -11.57 6.18
N LEU A 29 -8.78 -11.27 7.32
CA LEU A 29 -10.21 -10.91 7.37
C LEU A 29 -10.49 -9.61 6.60
N SER A 30 -9.66 -8.58 6.79
CA SER A 30 -9.81 -7.31 6.07
C SER A 30 -9.63 -7.49 4.56
N TYR A 31 -8.71 -8.35 4.13
CA TYR A 31 -8.56 -8.71 2.72
C TYR A 31 -9.80 -9.39 2.15
N GLN A 32 -10.41 -10.30 2.90
CA GLN A 32 -11.67 -10.93 2.49
C GLN A 32 -12.79 -9.90 2.34
N GLN A 33 -12.93 -8.95 3.28
CA GLN A 33 -13.93 -7.89 3.19
C GLN A 33 -13.66 -6.93 2.04
N LEU A 34 -12.40 -6.57 1.79
CA LEU A 34 -12.01 -5.73 0.65
C LEU A 34 -12.36 -6.40 -0.68
N THR A 35 -12.09 -7.70 -0.82
CA THR A 35 -12.46 -8.46 -2.04
C THR A 35 -13.97 -8.63 -2.22
N GLN A 36 -14.77 -8.45 -1.16
CA GLN A 36 -16.23 -8.35 -1.21
C GLN A 36 -16.72 -6.94 -1.55
N GLY A 37 -15.83 -5.96 -1.69
CA GLY A 37 -16.14 -4.59 -2.10
C GLY A 37 -16.47 -3.64 -0.95
N LEU A 38 -16.22 -4.02 0.31
CA LEU A 38 -16.43 -3.13 1.45
C LEU A 38 -15.42 -1.97 1.46
N SER A 39 -15.86 -0.79 1.88
CA SER A 39 -15.00 0.35 2.15
C SER A 39 -14.17 0.16 3.43
N MET A 40 -13.11 0.94 3.61
CA MET A 40 -12.30 0.87 4.84
C MET A 40 -13.08 1.27 6.09
N GLU A 41 -14.00 2.21 5.96
CA GLU A 41 -14.92 2.64 7.01
C GLU A 41 -15.92 1.53 7.37
N GLU A 42 -16.49 0.86 6.36
CA GLU A 42 -17.40 -0.27 6.57
C GLU A 42 -16.67 -1.44 7.25
N MET A 43 -15.44 -1.73 6.84
CA MET A 43 -14.58 -2.73 7.48
C MET A 43 -14.28 -2.38 8.94
N ALA A 44 -14.00 -1.11 9.24
CA ALA A 44 -13.72 -0.64 10.59
C ALA A 44 -14.94 -0.85 11.51
N ILE A 45 -16.14 -0.51 11.02
CA ILE A 45 -17.40 -0.74 11.73
C ILE A 45 -17.65 -2.23 11.92
N ALA A 46 -17.53 -3.03 10.86
CA ALA A 46 -17.81 -4.47 10.90
C ALA A 46 -16.87 -5.25 11.83
N GLN A 47 -15.62 -4.78 11.99
CA GLN A 47 -14.63 -5.40 12.86
C GLN A 47 -14.55 -4.78 14.27
N ASP A 48 -15.32 -3.73 14.53
CA ASP A 48 -15.28 -2.94 15.78
C ASP A 48 -13.87 -2.43 16.12
N VAL A 49 -13.21 -1.81 15.13
CA VAL A 49 -11.88 -1.22 15.26
C VAL A 49 -11.84 0.19 14.69
N LYS A 50 -10.78 0.93 14.98
CA LYS A 50 -10.56 2.26 14.41
C LYS A 50 -10.15 2.16 12.94
N LEU A 51 -10.48 3.18 12.14
CA LEU A 51 -10.10 3.26 10.73
C LEU A 51 -8.59 3.07 10.52
N ASN A 52 -7.75 3.66 11.38
CA ASN A 52 -6.30 3.52 11.29
C ASN A 52 -5.80 2.07 11.43
N THR A 53 -6.55 1.22 12.14
CA THR A 53 -6.24 -0.22 12.24
C THR A 53 -6.50 -0.92 10.91
N ILE A 54 -7.59 -0.56 10.22
CA ILE A 54 -7.87 -1.07 8.88
C ILE A 54 -6.84 -0.55 7.88
N GLU A 55 -6.47 0.73 7.94
CA GLU A 55 -5.41 1.31 7.11
C GLU A 55 -4.08 0.54 7.26
N ASP A 56 -3.68 0.17 8.49
CA ASP A 56 -2.48 -0.63 8.72
C ASP A 56 -2.61 -2.07 8.17
N HIS A 57 -3.80 -2.68 8.23
CA HIS A 57 -4.06 -3.96 7.54
C HIS A 57 -3.91 -3.84 6.03
N ILE A 58 -4.49 -2.80 5.41
CA ILE A 58 -4.37 -2.57 3.98
C ILE A 58 -2.90 -2.36 3.59
N LEU A 59 -2.15 -1.59 4.38
CA LEU A 59 -0.72 -1.38 4.16
C LEU A 59 0.08 -2.69 4.18
N GLU A 60 -0.23 -3.61 5.10
CA GLU A 60 0.38 -4.94 5.15
C GLU A 60 0.12 -5.73 3.84
N LEU A 61 -1.07 -5.63 3.25
CA LEU A 61 -1.39 -6.29 1.99
C LEU A 61 -0.50 -5.80 0.85
N PHE A 62 -0.25 -4.50 0.77
CA PHE A 62 0.66 -3.94 -0.22
C PHE A 62 2.11 -4.39 0.04
N ILE A 63 2.59 -4.26 1.28
CA ILE A 63 3.94 -4.68 1.67
C ILE A 63 4.20 -6.14 1.27
N LYS A 64 3.21 -7.01 1.48
CA LYS A 64 3.31 -8.46 1.23
C LYS A 64 2.91 -8.90 -0.18
N GLY A 65 2.59 -7.97 -1.09
CA GLY A 65 2.25 -8.29 -2.49
C GLY A 65 0.86 -8.92 -2.70
N TYR A 66 -0.05 -8.80 -1.72
CA TYR A 66 -1.45 -9.22 -1.86
C TYR A 66 -2.31 -8.17 -2.57
N HIS A 67 -1.85 -6.93 -2.62
CA HIS A 67 -2.54 -5.84 -3.29
C HIS A 67 -1.55 -4.89 -3.98
N GLN A 68 -1.93 -4.37 -5.14
CA GLN A 68 -1.07 -3.53 -6.00
C GLN A 68 -1.82 -2.33 -6.61
N ASN A 69 -3.11 -2.12 -6.31
CA ASN A 69 -3.86 -1.03 -6.90
C ASN A 69 -3.77 0.26 -6.05
N TYR A 70 -2.65 0.97 -6.19
CA TYR A 70 -2.36 2.22 -5.47
C TYR A 70 -3.30 3.37 -5.85
N GLN A 71 -3.83 3.37 -7.08
CA GLN A 71 -4.64 4.45 -7.65
C GLN A 71 -5.98 4.64 -6.92
N ASN A 72 -6.45 3.59 -6.23
CA ASN A 72 -7.65 3.65 -5.40
C ASN A 72 -7.47 4.51 -4.14
N TYR A 73 -6.23 4.79 -3.75
CA TYR A 73 -5.91 5.43 -2.47
C TYR A 73 -5.13 6.73 -2.62
N ILE A 74 -4.36 6.89 -3.70
CA ILE A 74 -3.42 7.99 -3.87
C ILE A 74 -3.82 8.85 -5.08
N PRO A 75 -3.88 10.19 -4.94
CA PRO A 75 -4.06 11.09 -6.07
C PRO A 75 -2.88 10.99 -7.06
N SER A 76 -3.18 10.86 -8.36
CA SER A 76 -2.18 10.70 -9.42
C SER A 76 -1.15 11.82 -9.46
N ASP A 77 -1.58 13.05 -9.18
CA ASP A 77 -0.79 14.26 -9.45
C ASP A 77 0.29 14.53 -8.38
N THR A 78 0.20 13.84 -7.24
CA THR A 78 1.11 14.05 -6.10
C THR A 78 2.34 13.12 -6.13
N VAL A 79 2.24 11.97 -6.81
CA VAL A 79 3.24 10.89 -6.74
C VAL A 79 4.62 11.35 -7.18
N LYS A 80 4.72 12.05 -8.31
CA LYS A 80 6.00 12.47 -8.88
C LYS A 80 6.78 13.42 -7.98
N ASN A 81 6.09 14.41 -7.42
CA ASN A 81 6.71 15.38 -6.50
C ASN A 81 7.09 14.70 -5.18
N PHE A 82 6.25 13.76 -4.72
CA PHE A 82 6.54 12.96 -3.53
C PHE A 82 7.79 12.09 -3.71
N GLU A 83 7.93 11.40 -4.85
CA GLU A 83 9.09 10.53 -5.11
C GLU A 83 10.41 11.33 -5.07
N ILE A 84 10.47 12.47 -5.75
CA ILE A 84 11.65 13.35 -5.73
C ILE A 84 12.00 13.77 -4.30
N PHE A 85 11.00 14.24 -3.53
CA PHE A 85 11.20 14.62 -2.14
C PHE A 85 11.63 13.43 -1.26
N TYR A 86 11.06 12.25 -1.49
CA TYR A 86 11.34 11.03 -0.74
C TYR A 86 12.78 10.56 -0.90
N LEU A 87 13.32 10.64 -2.12
CA LEU A 87 14.70 10.22 -2.38
C LEU A 87 15.72 11.06 -1.60
N ASP A 88 15.46 12.35 -1.40
CA ASP A 88 16.34 13.26 -0.64
C ASP A 88 16.17 13.13 0.88
N HIS A 89 15.01 12.66 1.36
CA HIS A 89 14.66 12.60 2.79
C HIS A 89 14.45 11.16 3.29
N ARG A 90 15.04 10.17 2.58
CA ARG A 90 14.84 8.76 2.91
C ARG A 90 15.34 8.45 4.32
N GLY A 91 14.51 7.76 5.11
CA GLY A 91 14.81 7.40 6.50
C GLY A 91 14.41 8.46 7.54
N GLU A 92 13.91 9.62 7.11
CA GLU A 92 13.34 10.61 8.01
C GLU A 92 11.98 10.18 8.58
N LYS A 93 11.52 10.90 9.61
CA LYS A 93 10.24 10.63 10.27
C LYS A 93 9.07 11.00 9.36
N LEU A 94 7.98 10.23 9.42
CA LEU A 94 6.72 10.49 8.70
C LEU A 94 6.20 11.94 8.84
N LYS A 95 6.51 12.61 9.95
CA LYS A 95 6.13 14.00 10.17
C LYS A 95 6.70 14.95 9.11
N VAL A 96 7.94 14.73 8.64
CA VAL A 96 8.56 15.59 7.62
C VAL A 96 7.78 15.51 6.30
N PHE A 97 7.44 14.30 5.88
CA PHE A 97 6.60 14.08 4.71
C PHE A 97 5.21 14.70 4.88
N LYS A 98 4.63 14.60 6.08
CA LYS A 98 3.30 15.17 6.34
C LYS A 98 3.30 16.70 6.33
N GLU A 99 4.40 17.33 6.72
CA GLU A 99 4.58 18.78 6.64
C GLU A 99 4.77 19.25 5.19
N ALA A 100 5.52 18.50 4.37
CA ALA A 100 5.71 18.80 2.95
C ALA A 100 4.45 18.53 2.09
N PHE A 101 3.68 17.49 2.41
CA PHE A 101 2.48 17.04 1.69
C PHE A 101 1.26 17.06 2.63
N ASN A 102 0.80 18.26 2.96
CA ASN A 102 -0.24 18.49 3.97
C ASN A 102 -1.63 17.97 3.56
N GLU A 103 -1.83 17.72 2.27
CA GLU A 103 -3.05 17.17 1.68
C GLU A 103 -3.17 15.66 1.86
N LEU A 104 -2.04 14.95 2.00
CA LEU A 104 -2.02 13.48 2.09
C LEU A 104 -2.23 13.00 3.53
N SER A 105 -3.07 11.98 3.73
CA SER A 105 -3.15 11.30 5.02
C SER A 105 -1.84 10.57 5.34
N TYR A 106 -1.60 10.27 6.62
CA TYR A 106 -0.44 9.43 6.99
C TYR A 106 -0.50 8.05 6.33
N PHE A 107 -1.69 7.50 6.11
CA PHE A 107 -1.87 6.25 5.37
C PHE A 107 -1.39 6.40 3.92
N GLN A 108 -1.83 7.44 3.20
CA GLN A 108 -1.41 7.70 1.82
C GLN A 108 0.11 7.88 1.73
N ILE A 109 0.72 8.64 2.66
CA ILE A 109 2.18 8.81 2.72
C ILE A 109 2.89 7.46 2.88
N LYS A 110 2.48 6.64 3.85
CA LYS A 110 3.06 5.30 4.04
C LYS A 110 2.89 4.44 2.79
N LEU A 111 1.73 4.53 2.14
CA LEU A 111 1.40 3.73 0.99
C LEU A 111 2.24 4.10 -0.24
N ILE A 112 2.48 5.39 -0.48
CA ILE A 112 3.39 5.86 -1.54
C ILE A 112 4.80 5.34 -1.29
N ILE A 113 5.30 5.46 -0.05
CA ILE A 113 6.63 4.95 0.34
C ILE A 113 6.73 3.44 0.05
N VAL A 114 5.72 2.66 0.43
CA VAL A 114 5.67 1.22 0.13
C VAL A 114 5.69 0.97 -1.37
N GLY A 115 4.93 1.74 -2.16
CA GLY A 115 4.93 1.62 -3.62
C GLY A 115 6.29 1.92 -4.26
N ILE A 116 6.99 2.96 -3.81
CA ILE A 116 8.35 3.30 -4.29
C ILE A 116 9.35 2.22 -3.91
N GLU A 117 9.36 1.78 -2.64
CA GLU A 117 10.30 0.75 -2.14
C GLU A 117 10.07 -0.63 -2.79
N ARG A 118 8.81 -0.92 -3.15
CA ARG A 118 8.46 -2.10 -3.95
C ARG A 118 8.72 -1.93 -5.44
N GLY A 119 8.95 -0.71 -5.92
CA GLY A 119 9.03 -0.43 -7.35
C GLY A 119 7.71 -0.65 -8.08
N ASP A 120 6.58 -0.59 -7.37
CA ASP A 120 5.25 -0.64 -7.96
C ASP A 120 4.80 0.75 -8.44
N ILE A 121 5.45 1.80 -7.92
CA ILE A 121 5.24 3.20 -8.28
C ILE A 121 6.55 3.80 -8.76
N TYR A 122 6.53 4.37 -9.96
CA TYR A 122 7.57 5.21 -10.53
C TYR A 122 6.92 6.41 -11.23
N ALA A 123 7.58 7.57 -11.21
CA ALA A 123 7.22 8.74 -12.00
C ALA A 123 7.70 8.71 -13.47
#